data_AF-A0A963NV42-F1
#
_entry.id   AF-A0A963NV42-F1
#
_cell.length_a   1.000
_cell.length_b   1.000
_cell.length_c   1.000
_cell.angle_alpha   90.00
_cell.angle_beta   90.00
_cell.angle_gamma   90.00
#
_symmetry.space_group_name_H-M   'P 1'
#
loop_
_entity.id
_entity.type
_entity.pdbx_description
1 polymer ?
#
loop_
_entity_poly.entity_id
_entity_poly.type
_entity_poly.pdbx_seq_one_letter_code
_entity_poly.pdbx_strand_id
1 'polypeptide(L)'
;IGNLPTGDRDPFALRRHALGVIRMLVEKDLPLQLNVLLASAVPAFGDKITDASPQLADFIYDRLAGSLREQGFSAQEVDAVLGLRPQRLALVEKQLAAVRAFAALPEAPALAAANKRVGNILKKAEAEGPVDAHVNPNLLQEKAEQDLYAALQRFVPEANAQFDAGDYTASLQTLAVLRAPVDAFFDDVMVNAEQLDLRLNRQGLLKSLHEAMNRVADLSRLAG
;
A
#
# COMPACT_ATOMS: atom_id res chain seq x y z
N ILE A 1 4.30 -17.41 -29.77
CA ILE A 1 4.44 -16.14 -29.02
C ILE A 1 4.01 -16.44 -27.59
N GLY A 2 4.93 -16.40 -26.64
CA GLY A 2 4.76 -16.98 -25.30
C GLY A 2 6.07 -17.13 -24.50
N ASN A 3 7.16 -16.51 -24.96
CA ASN A 3 8.42 -16.53 -24.24
C ASN A 3 8.47 -15.28 -23.36
N LEU A 4 8.19 -15.45 -22.06
CA LEU A 4 8.61 -14.49 -21.04
C LEU A 4 10.15 -14.40 -21.09
N PRO A 5 10.73 -13.20 -21.22
CA PRO A 5 12.19 -13.07 -21.30
C PRO A 5 12.82 -13.49 -19.96
N THR A 6 13.67 -14.52 -20.01
CA THR A 6 14.58 -14.86 -18.90
C THR A 6 15.82 -13.98 -18.95
N GLY A 7 16.35 -13.64 -17.77
CA GLY A 7 17.24 -12.49 -17.53
C GLY A 7 18.58 -12.43 -18.28
N ASP A 8 19.00 -13.48 -18.98
CA ASP A 8 20.34 -13.58 -19.57
C ASP A 8 20.42 -13.16 -21.06
N ARG A 9 19.28 -13.05 -21.75
CA ARG A 9 19.25 -12.53 -23.13
C ARG A 9 18.04 -11.63 -23.31
N ASP A 10 18.27 -10.41 -23.81
CA ASP A 10 17.22 -9.48 -24.25
C ASP A 10 17.16 -9.40 -25.79
N PRO A 11 16.84 -10.51 -26.50
CA PRO A 11 16.93 -10.58 -27.96
C PRO A 11 15.94 -9.63 -28.66
N PHE A 12 14.93 -9.15 -27.94
CA PHE A 12 13.90 -8.25 -28.44
C PHE A 12 13.95 -6.85 -27.82
N ALA A 13 15.03 -6.52 -27.08
CA ALA A 13 15.23 -5.25 -26.40
C ALA A 13 14.10 -4.84 -25.42
N LEU A 14 13.30 -5.79 -24.93
CA LEU A 14 12.13 -5.55 -24.07
C LEU A 14 12.53 -4.91 -22.75
N ARG A 15 13.67 -5.31 -22.15
CA ARG A 15 14.18 -4.67 -20.93
C ARG A 15 14.50 -3.20 -21.20
N ARG A 16 15.19 -2.90 -22.30
CA ARG A 16 15.54 -1.52 -22.67
C ARG A 16 14.30 -0.69 -22.96
N HIS A 17 13.31 -1.23 -23.67
CA HIS A 17 12.06 -0.53 -23.95
C HIS A 17 11.26 -0.24 -22.67
N ALA A 18 11.11 -1.22 -21.78
CA ALA A 18 10.40 -1.03 -20.51
C ALA A 18 11.08 0.04 -19.64
N LEU A 19 12.40 0.01 -19.50
CA LEU A 19 13.15 1.04 -18.78
C LEU A 19 13.01 2.42 -19.44
N GLY A 20 13.00 2.49 -20.77
CA GLY A 20 12.74 3.73 -21.49
C GLY A 20 11.35 4.31 -21.19
N VAL A 21 10.31 3.47 -21.17
CA VAL A 21 8.94 3.88 -20.80
C VAL A 21 8.88 4.34 -19.35
N ILE A 22 9.43 3.58 -18.41
CA ILE A 22 9.51 3.94 -17.00
C ILE A 22 10.17 5.31 -16.84
N ARG A 23 11.34 5.51 -17.46
CA ARG A 23 12.09 6.76 -17.40
C ARG A 23 11.29 7.93 -17.95
N MET A 24 10.60 7.77 -19.08
CA MET A 24 9.73 8.81 -19.63
C MET A 24 8.60 9.18 -18.67
N LEU A 25 7.95 8.18 -18.06
CA LEU A 25 6.86 8.42 -17.12
C LEU A 25 7.34 9.13 -15.85
N VAL A 26 8.49 8.72 -15.32
CA VAL A 26 9.06 9.24 -14.07
C VAL A 26 9.68 10.62 -14.28
N GLU A 27 10.63 10.78 -15.22
CA GLU A 27 11.38 12.03 -15.38
C GLU A 27 10.55 13.20 -15.90
N LYS A 28 9.44 12.91 -16.61
CA LYS A 28 8.53 13.95 -17.11
C LYS A 28 7.34 14.20 -16.17
N ASP A 29 7.30 13.54 -15.02
CA ASP A 29 6.20 13.60 -14.04
C ASP A 29 4.81 13.49 -14.71
N LEU A 30 4.68 12.53 -15.63
CA LEU A 30 3.46 12.44 -16.43
C LEU A 30 2.31 11.92 -15.55
N PRO A 31 1.14 12.57 -15.57
CA PRO A 31 -0.03 12.15 -14.80
C PRO A 31 -0.77 10.99 -15.50
N LEU A 32 -0.03 9.98 -15.96
CA LEU A 32 -0.54 8.86 -16.74
C LEU A 32 -0.58 7.59 -15.88
N GLN A 33 -1.68 6.86 -16.00
CA GLN A 33 -1.87 5.58 -15.32
C GLN A 33 -1.36 4.44 -16.19
N LEU A 34 -0.51 3.56 -15.64
CA LEU A 34 0.11 2.46 -16.37
C LEU A 34 -0.94 1.58 -17.08
N ASN A 35 -1.98 1.14 -16.37
CA ASN A 35 -3.00 0.27 -16.96
C ASN A 35 -3.74 0.95 -18.12
N VAL A 36 -3.99 2.25 -18.05
CA VAL A 36 -4.62 3.02 -19.13
C VAL A 36 -3.72 3.07 -20.36
N LEU A 37 -2.42 3.27 -20.16
CA LEU A 37 -1.44 3.27 -21.25
C LEU A 37 -1.35 1.92 -21.95
N LEU A 38 -1.28 0.84 -21.16
CA LEU A 38 -1.24 -0.52 -21.70
C LEU A 38 -2.52 -0.83 -22.48
N ALA A 39 -3.69 -0.55 -21.91
CA ALA A 39 -4.97 -0.76 -22.56
C ALA A 39 -5.14 0.06 -23.84
N SER A 40 -4.57 1.28 -23.90
CA SER A 40 -4.62 2.14 -25.08
C SER A 40 -3.75 1.63 -26.24
N ALA A 41 -2.73 0.82 -25.96
CA ALA A 41 -1.84 0.26 -26.97
C ALA A 41 -2.43 -0.98 -27.67
N VAL A 42 -3.24 -1.78 -26.96
CA VAL A 42 -3.80 -3.05 -27.48
C VAL A 42 -4.57 -2.88 -28.80
N PRO A 43 -5.48 -1.90 -28.97
CA PRO A 43 -6.26 -1.74 -30.20
C PRO A 43 -5.42 -1.53 -31.45
N ALA A 44 -4.21 -0.95 -31.33
CA ALA A 44 -3.31 -0.72 -32.47
C ALA A 44 -2.84 -2.04 -33.13
N PHE A 45 -2.93 -3.16 -32.42
CA PHE A 45 -2.54 -4.47 -32.92
C PHE A 45 -3.72 -5.30 -33.43
N GLY A 46 -4.97 -4.92 -33.11
CA GLY A 46 -6.17 -5.69 -33.44
C GLY A 46 -6.03 -7.15 -33.03
N ASP A 47 -6.46 -8.07 -33.90
CA ASP A 47 -6.42 -9.51 -33.63
C ASP A 47 -5.03 -10.15 -33.78
N LYS A 48 -3.97 -9.35 -34.00
CA LYS A 48 -2.61 -9.86 -34.20
C LYS A 48 -1.94 -10.33 -32.91
N ILE A 49 -2.48 -9.95 -31.76
CA ILE A 49 -1.96 -10.31 -30.44
C ILE A 49 -3.09 -10.79 -29.53
N THR A 50 -2.74 -11.64 -28.57
CA THR A 50 -3.55 -11.83 -27.36
C THR A 50 -3.20 -10.74 -26.37
N ASP A 51 -4.19 -10.24 -25.60
CA ASP A 51 -3.93 -9.24 -24.58
C ASP A 51 -2.93 -9.76 -23.54
N ALA A 52 -1.76 -9.13 -23.52
CA ALA A 52 -0.66 -9.43 -22.62
C ALA A 52 -0.42 -8.29 -21.60
N SER A 53 -1.40 -7.38 -21.43
CA SER A 53 -1.28 -6.23 -20.54
C SER A 53 -0.94 -6.61 -19.10
N PRO A 54 -1.52 -7.66 -18.48
CA PRO A 54 -1.14 -8.07 -17.13
C PRO A 54 0.33 -8.49 -17.02
N GLN A 55 0.81 -9.33 -17.95
CA GLN A 55 2.19 -9.82 -17.97
C GLN A 55 3.18 -8.68 -18.25
N LEU A 56 2.80 -7.72 -19.11
CA LEU A 56 3.60 -6.55 -19.39
C LEU A 56 3.65 -5.59 -18.18
N ALA A 57 2.54 -5.43 -17.45
CA ALA A 57 2.54 -4.67 -16.20
C ALA A 57 3.46 -5.32 -15.17
N ASP A 58 3.37 -6.64 -14.96
CA ASP A 58 4.28 -7.40 -14.07
C ASP A 58 5.74 -7.15 -14.46
N PHE A 59 6.06 -7.30 -15.76
CA PHE A 59 7.41 -7.06 -16.26
C PHE A 59 7.89 -5.62 -16.01
N ILE A 60 7.03 -4.61 -16.19
CA ILE A 60 7.37 -3.21 -15.92
C ILE A 60 7.65 -3.00 -14.43
N TYR A 61 6.83 -3.54 -13.52
CA TYR A 61 7.06 -3.45 -12.08
C TYR A 61 8.35 -4.15 -11.67
N ASP A 62 8.68 -5.31 -12.24
CA ASP A 62 9.94 -6.02 -11.98
C ASP A 62 11.16 -5.18 -12.39
N ARG A 63 11.07 -4.47 -13.52
CA ARG A 63 12.16 -3.59 -13.99
C ARG A 63 12.30 -2.34 -13.14
N LEU A 64 11.18 -1.75 -12.74
CA LEU A 64 11.17 -0.62 -11.83
C LEU A 64 11.77 -1.01 -10.47
N ALA A 65 11.38 -2.17 -9.93
CA ALA A 65 11.94 -2.70 -8.68
C ALA A 65 13.46 -2.86 -8.75
N GLY A 66 13.98 -3.43 -9.84
CA GLY A 66 15.43 -3.55 -10.07
C GLY A 66 16.13 -2.20 -10.11
N SER A 67 15.59 -1.25 -10.87
CA SER A 67 16.14 0.12 -10.97
C SER A 67 16.18 0.82 -9.61
N LEU A 68 15.13 0.71 -8.80
CA LEU A 68 15.07 1.34 -7.48
C LEU A 68 16.06 0.72 -6.49
N ARG A 69 16.26 -0.60 -6.55
CA ARG A 69 17.28 -1.27 -5.74
C ARG A 69 18.70 -0.84 -6.12
N GLU A 70 18.97 -0.65 -7.43
CA GLU A 70 20.23 -0.07 -7.91
C GLU A 70 20.45 1.38 -7.45
N GLN A 71 19.37 2.14 -7.20
CA GLN A 71 19.42 3.49 -6.60
C GLN A 71 19.63 3.47 -5.07
N GLY A 72 19.70 2.29 -4.44
CA GLY A 72 19.97 2.15 -3.00
C GLY A 72 18.73 2.05 -2.11
N PHE A 73 17.55 1.77 -2.67
CA PHE A 73 16.39 1.36 -1.86
C PHE A 73 16.50 -0.11 -1.44
N SER A 74 16.09 -0.41 -0.21
CA SER A 74 16.07 -1.78 0.29
C SER A 74 14.98 -2.60 -0.39
N ALA A 75 15.11 -3.93 -0.39
CA ALA A 75 14.08 -4.80 -0.92
C ALA A 75 12.72 -4.58 -0.21
N GLN A 76 12.74 -4.37 1.11
CA GLN A 76 11.53 -4.12 1.90
C GLN A 76 10.87 -2.78 1.54
N GLU A 77 11.65 -1.70 1.37
CA GLU A 77 11.14 -0.39 0.96
C GLU A 77 10.45 -0.48 -0.41
N VAL A 78 11.12 -1.12 -1.38
CA VAL A 78 10.61 -1.31 -2.74
C VAL A 78 9.35 -2.17 -2.74
N ASP A 79 9.35 -3.27 -1.99
CA ASP A 79 8.22 -4.18 -1.93
C ASP A 79 7.02 -3.54 -1.22
N ALA A 80 7.23 -2.69 -0.21
CA ALA A 80 6.18 -1.93 0.49
C ALA A 80 5.41 -1.01 -0.48
N VAL A 81 6.12 -0.29 -1.35
CA VAL A 81 5.48 0.64 -2.30
C VAL A 81 4.93 -0.10 -3.52
N LEU A 82 5.74 -0.91 -4.19
CA LEU A 82 5.34 -1.58 -5.44
C LEU A 82 4.32 -2.70 -5.22
N GLY A 83 4.22 -3.24 -4.00
CA GLY A 83 3.19 -4.20 -3.62
C GLY A 83 1.76 -3.67 -3.83
N LEU A 84 1.57 -2.36 -3.74
CA LEU A 84 0.29 -1.69 -3.99
C LEU A 84 0.00 -1.44 -5.48
N ARG A 85 0.92 -1.78 -6.38
CA ARG A 85 0.79 -1.57 -7.83
C ARG A 85 0.39 -0.12 -8.19
N PRO A 86 1.19 0.89 -7.76
CA PRO A 86 0.86 2.30 -7.98
C PRO A 86 0.76 2.63 -9.46
N GLN A 87 -0.38 3.18 -9.88
CA GLN A 87 -0.65 3.42 -11.31
C GLN A 87 0.15 4.58 -11.90
N ARG A 88 0.55 5.55 -11.08
CA ARG A 88 1.39 6.69 -11.48
C ARG A 88 2.84 6.42 -11.07
N LEU A 89 3.64 5.89 -11.99
CA LEU A 89 5.03 5.51 -11.70
C LEU A 89 5.90 6.70 -11.26
N ALA A 90 5.59 7.93 -11.72
CA ALA A 90 6.29 9.15 -11.31
C ALA A 90 6.23 9.44 -9.80
N LEU A 91 5.22 8.91 -9.10
CA LEU A 91 5.05 9.16 -7.66
C LEU A 91 5.81 8.15 -6.79
N VAL A 92 6.30 7.06 -7.37
CA VAL A 92 6.91 5.94 -6.64
C VAL A 92 8.13 6.38 -5.84
N GLU A 93 9.00 7.22 -6.41
CA GLU A 93 10.19 7.71 -5.70
C GLU A 93 9.81 8.58 -4.48
N LYS A 94 8.75 9.40 -4.60
CA LYS A 94 8.24 10.21 -3.47
C LYS A 94 7.64 9.31 -2.38
N GLN A 95 6.91 8.27 -2.77
CA GLN A 95 6.36 7.28 -1.84
C GLN A 95 7.47 6.50 -1.12
N LEU A 96 8.53 6.11 -1.85
CA LEU A 96 9.70 5.46 -1.25
C LEU A 96 10.46 6.35 -0.28
N ALA A 97 10.63 7.63 -0.62
CA ALA A 97 11.23 8.59 0.30
C ALA A 97 10.40 8.72 1.59
N ALA A 98 9.08 8.75 1.47
CA ALA A 98 8.18 8.76 2.63
C ALA A 98 8.27 7.48 3.46
N VAL A 99 8.29 6.30 2.83
CA VAL A 99 8.47 5.01 3.51
C VAL A 99 9.80 4.96 4.25
N ARG A 100 10.89 5.44 3.63
CA ARG A 100 12.21 5.53 4.26
C ARG A 100 12.19 6.46 5.47
N ALA A 101 11.58 7.64 5.33
CA ALA A 101 11.44 8.59 6.42
C ALA A 101 10.61 8.02 7.58
N PHE A 102 9.52 7.32 7.27
CA PHE A 102 8.71 6.62 8.26
C PHE A 102 9.52 5.51 8.95
N ALA A 103 10.23 4.67 8.19
CA ALA A 103 11.04 3.57 8.75
C ALA A 103 12.16 4.02 9.69
N ALA A 104 12.59 5.29 9.59
CA ALA A 104 13.56 5.90 10.51
C ALA A 104 12.94 6.36 11.85
N LEU A 105 11.61 6.39 11.96
CA LEU A 105 10.92 6.79 13.19
C LEU A 105 10.99 5.68 14.25
N PRO A 106 11.13 6.03 15.55
CA PRO A 106 11.13 5.04 16.63
C PRO A 106 9.80 4.28 16.75
N GLU A 107 8.70 4.84 16.27
CA GLU A 107 7.38 4.22 16.26
C GLU A 107 7.19 3.17 15.16
N ALA A 108 8.01 3.22 14.09
CA ALA A 108 7.79 2.46 12.87
C ALA A 108 7.76 0.93 13.08
N PRO A 109 8.68 0.32 13.86
CA PRO A 109 8.65 -1.13 14.07
C PRO A 109 7.36 -1.60 14.73
N ALA A 110 6.87 -0.86 15.75
CA ALA A 110 5.64 -1.19 16.45
C ALA A 110 4.42 -1.06 15.54
N LEU A 111 4.33 0.04 14.79
CA LEU A 111 3.24 0.27 13.84
C LEU A 111 3.22 -0.73 12.68
N ALA A 112 4.38 -1.08 12.13
CA ALA A 112 4.48 -2.08 11.07
C ALA A 112 4.02 -3.47 11.58
N ALA A 113 4.45 -3.85 12.78
CA ALA A 113 4.04 -5.11 13.41
C ALA A 113 2.53 -5.13 13.71
N ALA A 114 1.99 -4.03 14.25
CA ALA A 114 0.57 -3.88 14.48
C ALA A 114 -0.23 -3.95 13.18
N ASN A 115 0.20 -3.25 12.12
CA ASN A 115 -0.44 -3.28 10.80
C ASN A 115 -0.45 -4.70 10.19
N LYS A 116 0.65 -5.46 10.32
CA LYS A 116 0.72 -6.87 9.94
C LYS A 116 -0.27 -7.74 10.73
N ARG A 117 -0.38 -7.52 12.04
CA ARG A 117 -1.36 -8.20 12.90
C ARG A 117 -2.79 -7.88 12.45
N VAL A 118 -3.08 -6.61 12.19
CA VAL A 118 -4.39 -6.15 11.68
C VAL A 118 -4.73 -6.85 10.37
N GLY A 119 -3.82 -6.83 9.39
CA GLY A 119 -4.03 -7.49 8.08
C GLY A 119 -4.33 -9.00 8.23
N ASN A 120 -3.65 -9.69 9.14
CA ASN A 120 -3.92 -11.10 9.43
C ASN A 120 -5.29 -11.34 10.08
N ILE A 121 -5.73 -10.44 10.97
CA ILE A 121 -7.06 -10.50 11.59
C ILE A 121 -8.14 -10.28 10.53
N LEU A 122 -8.00 -9.22 9.72
CA LEU A 122 -8.94 -8.88 8.67
C LEU A 122 -9.05 -9.99 7.63
N LYS A 123 -7.93 -10.59 7.20
CA LYS A 123 -7.93 -11.71 6.26
C LYS A 123 -8.71 -12.93 6.78
N LYS A 124 -8.65 -13.21 8.08
CA LYS A 124 -9.43 -14.28 8.70
C LYS A 124 -10.92 -13.92 8.75
N ALA A 125 -11.23 -12.69 9.16
CA ALA A 125 -12.60 -12.20 9.20
C ALA A 125 -13.26 -12.18 7.81
N GLU A 126 -12.53 -11.73 6.78
CA GLU A 126 -12.97 -11.69 5.38
C GLU A 126 -13.25 -13.09 4.81
N ALA A 127 -12.67 -14.15 5.38
CA ALA A 127 -13.00 -15.54 5.03
C ALA A 127 -14.35 -16.01 5.62
N GLU A 128 -14.82 -15.37 6.69
CA GLU A 128 -16.12 -15.63 7.32
C GLU A 128 -17.24 -14.74 6.76
N GLY A 129 -16.90 -13.55 6.25
CA GLY A 129 -17.84 -12.62 5.62
C GLY A 129 -17.19 -11.26 5.31
N PRO A 130 -17.86 -10.38 4.55
CA PRO A 130 -17.31 -9.06 4.22
C PRO A 130 -17.12 -8.22 5.49
N VAL A 131 -15.95 -7.57 5.60
CA VAL A 131 -15.64 -6.60 6.67
C VAL A 131 -15.69 -5.21 6.06
N ASP A 132 -16.64 -4.40 6.53
CA ASP A 132 -16.76 -3.00 6.13
C ASP A 132 -15.93 -2.10 7.04
N ALA A 133 -15.36 -1.03 6.48
CA ALA A 133 -14.59 -0.01 7.21
C ALA A 133 -15.53 0.97 7.94
N HIS A 134 -16.46 0.42 8.71
CA HIS A 134 -17.51 1.18 9.40
C HIS A 134 -17.45 0.95 10.91
N VAL A 135 -17.59 2.04 11.67
CA VAL A 135 -17.62 2.02 13.13
C VAL A 135 -18.87 2.73 13.62
N ASN A 136 -19.64 2.03 14.45
CA ASN A 136 -20.74 2.59 15.23
C ASN A 136 -20.22 3.00 16.62
N PRO A 137 -20.16 4.30 16.95
CA PRO A 137 -19.64 4.77 18.23
C PRO A 137 -20.41 4.23 19.44
N ASN A 138 -21.70 3.88 19.28
CA ASN A 138 -22.53 3.35 20.37
C ASN A 138 -22.16 1.93 20.79
N LEU A 139 -21.38 1.22 19.95
CA LEU A 139 -20.91 -0.14 20.23
C LEU A 139 -19.47 -0.15 20.79
N LEU A 140 -18.84 1.00 20.99
CA LEU A 140 -17.52 1.10 21.61
C LEU A 140 -17.65 1.02 23.13
N GLN A 141 -17.20 -0.08 23.71
CA GLN A 141 -17.30 -0.38 25.14
C GLN A 141 -16.05 0.03 25.90
N GLU A 142 -14.88 -0.38 25.40
CA GLU A 142 -13.60 -0.17 26.10
C GLU A 142 -13.04 1.22 25.84
N LYS A 143 -12.31 1.75 26.83
CA LYS A 143 -11.65 3.06 26.68
C LYS A 143 -10.63 3.06 25.54
N ALA A 144 -9.87 1.98 25.38
CA ALA A 144 -8.86 1.86 24.34
C ALA A 144 -9.44 1.88 22.91
N GLU A 145 -10.61 1.28 22.65
CA GLU A 145 -11.25 1.37 21.33
C GLU A 145 -11.88 2.73 21.05
N GLN A 146 -12.39 3.41 22.08
CA GLN A 146 -12.86 4.80 21.98
C GLN A 146 -11.71 5.75 21.66
N ASP A 147 -10.56 5.59 22.32
CA ASP A 147 -9.38 6.43 22.11
C ASP A 147 -8.75 6.20 20.74
N LEU A 148 -8.66 4.94 20.27
CA LEU A 148 -8.24 4.64 18.90
C LEU A 148 -9.19 5.24 17.87
N TYR A 149 -10.50 5.10 18.06
CA TYR A 149 -11.48 5.69 17.16
C TYR A 149 -11.37 7.21 17.10
N ALA A 150 -11.24 7.88 18.24
CA ALA A 150 -11.07 9.33 18.32
C ALA A 150 -9.77 9.79 17.62
N ALA A 151 -8.68 9.06 17.81
CA ALA A 151 -7.41 9.34 17.14
C ALA A 151 -7.54 9.19 15.61
N LEU A 152 -8.22 8.15 15.12
CA LEU A 152 -8.47 7.97 13.69
C LEU A 152 -9.31 9.12 13.11
N GLN A 153 -10.40 9.51 13.79
CA GLN A 153 -11.23 10.64 13.35
C GLN A 153 -10.46 11.96 13.27
N ARG A 154 -9.43 12.14 14.11
CA ARG A 154 -8.61 13.34 14.12
C ARG A 154 -7.53 13.31 13.04
N PHE A 155 -6.72 12.25 12.98
CA PHE A 155 -5.47 12.25 12.24
C PHE A 155 -5.61 11.68 10.82
N VAL A 156 -6.57 10.79 10.56
CA VAL A 156 -6.78 10.24 9.20
C VAL A 156 -7.18 11.31 8.19
N PRO A 157 -8.10 12.25 8.48
CA PRO A 157 -8.42 13.32 7.54
C PRO A 157 -7.21 14.22 7.22
N GLU A 158 -6.39 14.52 8.21
CA GLU A 158 -5.16 15.30 8.03
C GLU A 158 -4.14 14.56 7.17
N ALA A 159 -3.88 13.28 7.47
CA ALA A 159 -2.99 12.42 6.68
C ALA A 159 -3.49 12.25 5.25
N ASN A 160 -4.80 12.16 5.02
CA ASN A 160 -5.40 12.10 3.69
C ASN A 160 -5.21 13.41 2.92
N ALA A 161 -5.42 14.56 3.56
CA ALA A 161 -5.17 15.85 2.92
C ALA A 161 -3.71 16.03 2.50
N GLN A 162 -2.76 15.60 3.35
CA GLN A 162 -1.33 15.58 3.02
C GLN A 162 -1.02 14.63 1.85
N PHE A 163 -1.61 13.43 1.86
CA PHE A 163 -1.48 12.47 0.75
C PHE A 163 -1.98 13.06 -0.57
N ASP A 164 -3.16 13.67 -0.57
CA ASP A 164 -3.78 14.24 -1.77
C ASP A 164 -3.00 15.47 -2.28
N ALA A 165 -2.33 16.19 -1.38
CA ALA A 165 -1.37 17.26 -1.73
C ALA A 165 -0.01 16.74 -2.24
N GLY A 166 0.22 15.41 -2.19
CA GLY A 166 1.47 14.77 -2.62
C GLY A 166 2.58 14.78 -1.55
N ASP A 167 2.27 15.17 -0.31
CA ASP A 167 3.19 15.09 0.83
C ASP A 167 3.01 13.75 1.57
N TYR A 168 3.54 12.70 0.96
CA TYR A 168 3.49 11.35 1.51
C TYR A 168 4.27 11.19 2.81
N THR A 169 5.32 12.00 3.00
CA THR A 169 6.15 11.94 4.21
C THR A 169 5.38 12.48 5.39
N ALA A 170 4.77 13.67 5.26
CA ALA A 170 3.92 14.23 6.30
C ALA A 170 2.73 13.30 6.59
N SER A 171 2.11 12.72 5.55
CA SER A 171 1.00 11.77 5.71
C SER A 171 1.35 10.60 6.63
N LEU A 172 2.49 9.92 6.39
CA LEU A 172 2.94 8.81 7.24
C LEU A 172 3.38 9.28 8.64
N GLN A 173 4.00 10.44 8.76
CA GLN A 173 4.40 11.00 10.07
C GLN A 173 3.18 11.35 10.93
N THR A 174 2.14 11.92 10.33
CA THR A 174 0.86 12.21 10.99
C THR A 174 0.23 10.92 11.53
N LEU A 175 0.31 9.82 10.79
CA LEU A 175 -0.20 8.52 11.24
C LEU A 175 0.70 7.84 12.28
N ALA A 176 1.96 8.23 12.41
CA ALA A 176 2.87 7.64 13.40
C ALA A 176 2.41 7.86 14.85
N VAL A 177 1.63 8.92 15.10
CA VAL A 177 1.04 9.20 16.42
C VAL A 177 0.05 8.12 16.87
N LEU A 178 -0.48 7.31 15.95
CA LEU A 178 -1.42 6.24 16.25
C LEU A 178 -0.77 5.07 16.99
N ARG A 179 0.56 5.06 17.17
CA ARG A 179 1.25 3.98 17.89
C ARG A 179 0.64 3.71 19.25
N ALA A 180 0.58 4.73 20.12
CA ALA A 180 0.11 4.58 21.49
C ALA A 180 -1.33 4.04 21.58
N PRO A 181 -2.33 4.60 20.85
CA PRO A 181 -3.69 4.05 20.89
C PRO A 181 -3.81 2.67 20.23
N VAL A 182 -2.99 2.33 19.25
CA VAL A 182 -2.97 0.98 18.65
C VAL A 182 -2.42 -0.06 19.63
N ASP A 183 -1.34 0.26 20.33
CA ASP A 183 -0.76 -0.61 21.37
C ASP A 183 -1.80 -0.84 22.48
N ALA A 184 -2.40 0.24 23.02
CA ALA A 184 -3.44 0.14 24.05
C ALA A 184 -4.66 -0.66 23.60
N PHE A 185 -5.12 -0.48 22.35
CA PHE A 185 -6.21 -1.28 21.80
C PHE A 185 -5.88 -2.77 21.83
N PHE A 186 -4.66 -3.14 21.44
CA PHE A 186 -4.29 -4.54 21.35
C PHE A 186 -3.97 -5.21 22.69
N ASP A 187 -3.66 -4.42 23.72
CA ASP A 187 -3.48 -4.87 25.09
C ASP A 187 -4.82 -5.06 25.81
N ASP A 188 -5.76 -4.12 25.65
CA ASP A 188 -7.00 -4.08 26.42
C ASP A 188 -8.22 -4.64 25.68
N VAL A 189 -8.19 -4.76 24.35
CA VAL A 189 -9.36 -5.11 23.53
C VAL A 189 -9.24 -6.49 22.87
N MET A 190 -10.15 -7.39 23.24
CA MET A 190 -10.33 -8.67 22.55
C MET A 190 -11.16 -8.47 21.26
N VAL A 191 -10.50 -8.54 20.10
CA VAL A 191 -11.15 -8.31 18.79
C VAL A 191 -12.20 -9.38 18.47
N ASN A 192 -11.93 -10.65 18.75
CA ASN A 192 -12.86 -11.75 18.47
C ASN A 192 -13.87 -11.93 19.61
N ALA A 193 -14.67 -10.90 19.86
CA ALA A 193 -15.74 -10.94 20.86
C ALA A 193 -16.84 -11.94 20.50
N GLU A 194 -17.51 -12.51 21.50
CA GLU A 194 -18.62 -13.45 21.30
C GLU A 194 -19.85 -12.78 20.67
N GLN A 195 -20.10 -11.52 21.04
CA GLN A 195 -21.19 -10.73 20.48
C GLN A 195 -20.83 -10.29 19.05
N LEU A 196 -21.65 -10.72 18.09
CA LEU A 196 -21.40 -10.49 16.67
C LEU A 196 -21.24 -9.00 16.33
N ASP A 197 -22.17 -8.16 16.79
CA ASP A 197 -22.16 -6.73 16.47
C ASP A 197 -20.91 -6.02 17.02
N LEU A 198 -20.48 -6.37 18.23
CA LEU A 198 -19.26 -5.84 18.83
C LEU A 198 -18.01 -6.28 18.06
N ARG A 199 -17.95 -7.57 17.69
CA ARG A 199 -16.85 -8.12 16.89
C ARG A 199 -16.75 -7.44 15.54
N LEU A 200 -17.87 -7.27 14.83
CA LEU A 200 -17.93 -6.56 13.55
C LEU A 200 -17.51 -5.09 13.70
N ASN A 201 -17.95 -4.41 14.75
CA ASN A 201 -17.55 -3.02 15.02
C ASN A 201 -16.03 -2.86 15.24
N ARG A 202 -15.42 -3.78 16.00
CA ARG A 202 -13.97 -3.82 16.23
C ARG A 202 -13.20 -4.14 14.95
N GLN A 203 -13.71 -5.07 14.14
CA GLN A 203 -13.12 -5.37 12.83
C GLN A 203 -13.22 -4.18 11.88
N GLY A 204 -14.33 -3.43 11.89
CA GLY A 204 -14.47 -2.21 11.11
C GLY A 204 -13.51 -1.12 11.54
N LEU A 205 -13.29 -0.94 12.85
CA LEU A 205 -12.28 -0.03 13.39
C LEU A 205 -10.87 -0.39 12.89
N LEU A 206 -10.53 -1.68 12.95
CA LEU A 206 -9.26 -2.19 12.44
C LEU A 206 -9.14 -2.07 10.92
N LYS A 207 -10.23 -2.23 10.17
CA LYS A 207 -10.24 -2.02 8.72
C LYS A 207 -9.96 -0.56 8.37
N SER A 208 -10.61 0.39 9.05
CA SER A 208 -10.34 1.83 8.87
C SER A 208 -8.88 2.19 9.20
N LEU A 209 -8.32 1.63 10.28
CA LEU A 209 -6.90 1.78 10.61
C LEU A 209 -6.00 1.22 9.51
N HIS A 210 -6.27 0.00 9.04
CA HIS A 210 -5.48 -0.66 8.00
C HIS A 210 -5.50 0.12 6.68
N GLU A 211 -6.66 0.64 6.27
CA GLU A 211 -6.78 1.45 5.06
C GLU A 211 -6.01 2.76 5.17
N ALA A 212 -6.07 3.43 6.32
CA ALA A 212 -5.30 4.65 6.55
C ALA A 212 -3.79 4.40 6.52
N MET A 213 -3.31 3.39 7.25
CA MET A 213 -1.89 3.06 7.35
C MET A 213 -1.28 2.60 6.02
N ASN A 214 -2.07 1.93 5.17
CA ASN A 214 -1.58 1.38 3.89
C ASN A 214 -1.88 2.25 2.66
N ARG A 215 -2.29 3.51 2.84
CA ARG A 215 -2.59 4.41 1.72
C ARG A 215 -1.34 4.78 0.90
N VAL A 216 -0.19 4.98 1.56
CA VAL A 216 1.08 5.33 0.91
C VAL A 216 1.85 4.09 0.45
N ALA A 217 1.90 3.06 1.30
CA ALA A 217 2.66 1.84 1.10
C ALA A 217 2.13 0.72 2.00
N ASP A 218 2.37 -0.54 1.64
CA ASP A 218 2.09 -1.69 2.48
C ASP A 218 3.10 -1.75 3.65
N LEU A 219 2.76 -1.11 4.77
CA LEU A 219 3.67 -1.00 5.91
C LEU A 219 3.91 -2.34 6.60
N SER A 220 3.07 -3.36 6.35
CA SER A 220 3.28 -4.69 6.92
C SER A 220 4.57 -5.34 6.41
N ARG A 221 5.08 -4.91 5.25
CA ARG A 221 6.34 -5.39 4.66
C ARG A 221 7.58 -4.79 5.31
N LEU A 222 7.41 -3.74 6.11
CA LEU A 222 8.48 -3.15 6.93
C LEU A 222 8.64 -3.88 8.28
N ALA A 223 7.69 -4.72 8.67
CA ALA A 223 7.79 -5.58 9.84
C ALA A 223 8.67 -6.79 9.52
N GLY A 224 9.99 -6.56 9.54
CA GLY A 224 11.03 -7.58 9.49
C GLY A 224 10.94 -8.56 10.65
#